data_AF-A0A9D8DWJ2-F1
#
_entry.id   AF-A0A9D8DWJ2-F1
#
_cell.length_a   1.000
_cell.length_b   1.000
_cell.length_c   1.000
_cell.angle_alpha   90.00
_cell.angle_beta   90.00
_cell.angle_gamma   90.00
#
_symmetry.space_group_name_H-M   'P 1'
#
loop_
_entity.id
_entity.type
_entity.pdbx_description
1 polymer ?
#
loop_
_entity_poly.entity_id
_entity_poly.type
_entity_poly.pdbx_seq_one_letter_code
_entity_poly.pdbx_strand_id
1 'polypeptide(L)'
;MDFEHTPLLPKNSHLKYGIIEPERRLRPKLRFAGGFVSESNTPLYGGNQSRITVTDLAKAKKDKQPWPMLTCYDALTASLFDELGIPVLLVGDSAAMVMLGYDTTVPITVDELLVLVKAVARGAKRALVVADLPFGSYQSSVSDAITNASTMMKAGASAVKLEGGARVLPQVKALVQSGIPVMGHLGLTPQSINALGGYKVQGKGDSAHQLIEDAIALESAGAFAIVLEVVPAELAKEITQQAKIPIIGIGAGVDVDAQVLVWQDLAGLTKDPAPRFLKRYASLRTSLADAVKTFADDVITKKYPEKKHSY
;
A
#
# COMPACT_ATOMS: atom_id res chain seq x y z
N MET A 1 -6.66 -27.49 83.83
CA MET A 1 -8.00 -27.80 83.30
C MET A 1 -7.85 -27.95 81.81
N ASP A 2 -7.91 -29.19 81.37
CA ASP A 2 -7.90 -29.62 79.97
C ASP A 2 -9.04 -28.96 79.18
N PHE A 3 -8.82 -28.68 77.90
CA PHE A 3 -9.31 -29.55 76.82
C PHE A 3 -8.78 -29.05 75.48
N GLU A 4 -8.22 -30.00 74.72
CA GLU A 4 -7.88 -29.89 73.31
C GLU A 4 -9.10 -29.48 72.47
N HIS A 5 -8.88 -28.68 71.43
CA HIS A 5 -9.48 -28.95 70.12
C HIS A 5 -8.76 -28.19 69.01
N THR A 6 -7.99 -28.94 68.23
CA THR A 6 -7.61 -28.60 66.86
C THR A 6 -8.85 -28.56 65.98
N PRO A 7 -8.92 -27.63 65.01
CA PRO A 7 -9.57 -27.94 63.75
C PRO A 7 -8.60 -27.79 62.56
N LEU A 8 -8.19 -28.95 62.06
CA LEU A 8 -8.24 -29.37 60.65
C LEU A 8 -8.14 -28.27 59.57
N LEU A 9 -6.96 -28.23 58.96
CA LEU A 9 -6.74 -27.74 57.60
C LEU A 9 -7.72 -28.42 56.61
N PRO A 10 -8.45 -27.67 55.76
CA PRO A 10 -9.05 -28.26 54.58
C PRO A 10 -7.96 -28.61 53.56
N LYS A 11 -7.89 -29.91 53.25
CA LYS A 11 -7.18 -30.45 52.09
C LYS A 11 -7.87 -29.97 50.80
N ASN A 12 -7.05 -29.62 49.82
CA ASN A 12 -7.34 -29.59 48.38
C ASN A 12 -8.60 -28.83 47.92
N SER A 13 -8.39 -27.58 47.51
CA SER A 13 -8.97 -27.11 46.26
C SER A 13 -7.86 -26.48 45.43
N HIS A 14 -7.40 -27.22 44.41
CA HIS A 14 -6.52 -26.70 43.38
C HIS A 14 -7.22 -25.54 42.66
N LEU A 15 -7.01 -24.32 43.11
CA LEU A 15 -7.22 -23.13 42.30
C LEU A 15 -6.12 -23.13 41.24
N LYS A 16 -6.46 -23.72 40.09
CA LYS A 16 -5.72 -23.59 38.85
C LYS A 16 -5.60 -22.09 38.54
N TYR A 17 -4.43 -21.52 38.80
CA TYR A 17 -4.02 -20.29 38.14
C TYR A 17 -3.93 -20.62 36.64
N GLY A 18 -5.02 -20.35 35.93
CA GLY A 18 -5.03 -20.32 34.49
C GLY A 18 -4.15 -19.16 34.04
N ILE A 19 -2.88 -19.44 33.80
CA ILE A 19 -2.07 -18.63 32.91
C ILE A 19 -2.82 -18.64 31.58
N ILE A 20 -3.42 -17.52 31.21
CA ILE A 20 -3.89 -17.31 29.85
C ILE A 20 -2.62 -17.21 29.01
N GLU A 21 -2.16 -18.37 28.51
CA GLU A 21 -1.20 -18.37 27.41
C GLU A 21 -1.84 -17.61 26.26
N PRO A 22 -1.13 -16.68 25.60
CA PRO A 22 -1.64 -16.12 24.36
C PRO A 22 -1.87 -17.30 23.41
N GLU A 23 -3.10 -17.44 22.92
CA GLU A 23 -3.44 -18.46 21.93
C GLU A 23 -2.34 -18.47 20.88
N ARG A 24 -1.57 -19.57 20.84
CA ARG A 24 -0.73 -19.90 19.70
C ARG A 24 -1.68 -20.00 18.52
N ARG A 25 -1.82 -18.91 17.76
CA ARG A 25 -2.26 -18.99 16.37
C ARG A 25 -1.40 -20.08 15.74
N LEU A 26 -2.03 -21.20 15.41
CA LEU A 26 -1.45 -22.26 14.64
C LEU A 26 -0.99 -21.66 13.31
N ARG A 27 0.27 -21.22 13.25
CA ARG A 27 0.96 -21.10 11.97
C ARG A 27 1.08 -22.53 11.45
N PRO A 28 0.61 -22.85 10.23
CA PRO A 28 0.88 -24.16 9.67
C PRO A 28 2.40 -24.31 9.56
N LYS A 29 2.98 -25.22 10.35
CA LYS A 29 4.36 -25.67 10.15
C LYS A 29 4.37 -26.52 8.89
N LEU A 30 4.71 -25.92 7.75
CA LEU A 30 5.13 -26.69 6.59
C LEU A 30 6.46 -27.35 6.95
N ARG A 31 6.41 -28.64 7.31
CA ARG A 31 7.58 -29.51 7.34
C ARG A 31 7.89 -29.86 5.89
N PHE A 32 8.91 -29.25 5.30
CA PHE A 32 9.53 -29.82 4.11
C PHE A 32 10.47 -30.94 4.55
N ALA A 33 10.06 -32.18 4.26
CA ALA A 33 10.98 -33.30 4.25
C ALA A 33 12.05 -33.04 3.18
N GLY A 34 13.29 -33.41 3.50
CA GLY A 34 14.46 -33.17 2.65
C GLY A 34 14.25 -33.60 1.21
N GLY A 35 14.41 -32.64 0.31
CA GLY A 35 14.45 -32.80 -1.13
C GLY A 35 14.82 -31.43 -1.69
N PHE A 36 15.75 -31.37 -2.64
CA PHE A 36 16.09 -30.14 -3.35
C PHE A 36 14.81 -29.51 -3.91
N VAL A 37 14.37 -28.40 -3.33
CA VAL A 37 13.25 -27.62 -3.84
C VAL A 37 13.73 -26.92 -5.10
N SER A 38 13.11 -27.20 -6.25
CA SER A 38 13.33 -26.42 -7.47
C SER A 38 13.09 -24.94 -7.16
N GLU A 39 13.97 -24.04 -7.62
CA GLU A 39 13.86 -22.57 -7.45
C GLU A 39 12.55 -21.95 -8.02
N SER A 40 11.67 -22.73 -8.62
CA SER A 40 10.36 -22.30 -9.09
C SER A 40 9.31 -22.41 -8.00
N ASN A 41 8.70 -21.26 -7.66
CA ASN A 41 7.34 -21.05 -7.13
C ASN A 41 7.19 -20.42 -5.72
N THR A 42 8.15 -19.60 -5.25
CA THR A 42 7.90 -18.73 -4.09
C THR A 42 6.90 -17.64 -4.48
N PRO A 43 5.74 -17.52 -3.80
CA PRO A 43 4.78 -16.49 -4.13
C PRO A 43 5.32 -15.09 -3.80
N LEU A 44 5.13 -14.13 -4.71
CA LEU A 44 5.47 -12.71 -4.51
C LEU A 44 4.86 -12.13 -3.22
N TYR A 45 3.57 -12.36 -2.98
CA TYR A 45 2.90 -12.01 -1.73
C TYR A 45 3.16 -13.07 -0.65
N GLY A 46 3.60 -12.65 0.54
CA GLY A 46 3.86 -13.55 1.67
C GLY A 46 5.10 -14.43 1.55
N GLY A 47 5.83 -14.37 0.43
CA GLY A 47 7.09 -15.08 0.22
C GLY A 47 8.23 -14.51 1.07
N ASN A 48 9.19 -15.38 1.42
CA ASN A 48 10.35 -15.05 2.26
C ASN A 48 11.59 -14.60 1.46
N GLN A 49 11.36 -13.85 0.38
CA GLN A 49 12.42 -13.39 -0.50
C GLN A 49 13.09 -12.10 0.03
N SER A 50 14.28 -11.80 -0.50
CA SER A 50 14.96 -10.52 -0.31
C SER A 50 14.13 -9.37 -0.91
N ARG A 51 14.68 -8.15 -0.93
CA ARG A 51 14.00 -6.96 -1.46
C ARG A 51 13.35 -7.24 -2.82
N ILE A 52 12.05 -6.96 -2.93
CA ILE A 52 11.25 -7.07 -4.14
C ILE A 52 11.78 -6.10 -5.19
N THR A 53 11.94 -6.60 -6.40
CA THR A 53 12.44 -5.87 -7.56
C THR A 53 11.40 -5.77 -8.66
N VAL A 54 11.60 -4.88 -9.62
CA VAL A 54 10.77 -4.80 -10.82
C VAL A 54 10.80 -6.09 -11.65
N THR A 55 11.91 -6.86 -11.59
CA THR A 55 12.01 -8.17 -12.25
C THR A 55 11.16 -9.23 -11.57
N ASP A 56 10.97 -9.16 -10.24
CA ASP A 56 10.06 -10.07 -9.53
C ASP A 56 8.60 -9.80 -9.92
N LEU A 57 8.23 -8.52 -10.11
CA LEU A 57 6.89 -8.15 -10.57
C LEU A 57 6.62 -8.63 -12.01
N ALA A 58 7.61 -8.49 -12.90
CA ALA A 58 7.52 -9.01 -14.26
C ALA A 58 7.39 -10.54 -14.28
N LYS A 59 8.12 -11.23 -13.39
CA LYS A 59 7.99 -12.67 -13.19
C LYS A 59 6.60 -13.04 -12.67
N ALA A 60 6.06 -12.31 -11.70
CA ALA A 60 4.72 -12.55 -11.17
C ALA A 60 3.64 -12.46 -12.27
N LYS A 61 3.74 -11.47 -13.19
CA LYS A 61 2.85 -11.41 -14.37
C LYS A 61 2.99 -12.64 -15.26
N LYS A 62 4.22 -13.03 -15.62
CA LYS A 62 4.48 -14.21 -16.46
C LYS A 62 3.88 -15.48 -15.85
N ASP A 63 4.00 -15.61 -14.53
CA ASP A 63 3.51 -16.74 -13.76
C ASP A 63 2.02 -16.62 -13.40
N LYS A 64 1.33 -15.56 -13.87
CA LYS A 64 -0.07 -15.24 -13.58
C LYS A 64 -0.38 -15.22 -12.08
N GLN A 65 0.56 -14.72 -11.30
CA GLN A 65 0.44 -14.62 -9.86
C GLN A 65 -0.08 -13.24 -9.45
N PRO A 66 -1.34 -13.11 -8.99
CA PRO A 66 -1.86 -11.82 -8.54
C PRO A 66 -1.21 -11.39 -7.23
N TRP A 67 -1.09 -10.08 -7.03
CA TRP A 67 -0.50 -9.51 -5.82
C TRP A 67 -1.13 -8.20 -5.35
N PRO A 68 -1.11 -7.91 -4.04
CA PRO A 68 -1.62 -6.67 -3.49
C PRO A 68 -0.55 -5.57 -3.46
N MET A 69 -1.00 -4.33 -3.62
CA MET A 69 -0.23 -3.11 -3.42
C MET A 69 -1.01 -2.22 -2.46
N LEU A 70 -0.31 -1.53 -1.55
CA LEU A 70 -0.95 -0.58 -0.64
C LEU A 70 -0.19 0.73 -0.66
N THR A 71 -0.90 1.83 -0.49
CA THR A 71 -0.22 3.06 -0.13
C THR A 71 0.37 2.96 1.27
N CYS A 72 1.41 3.76 1.56
CA CYS A 72 2.02 3.83 2.88
C CYS A 72 2.73 5.18 3.05
N TYR A 73 2.74 5.73 4.27
CA TYR A 73 3.23 7.10 4.51
C TYR A 73 4.09 7.26 5.77
N ASP A 74 4.25 6.20 6.57
CA ASP A 74 5.04 6.23 7.81
C ASP A 74 5.81 4.91 8.02
N ALA A 75 6.77 4.93 8.94
CA ALA A 75 7.66 3.81 9.21
C ALA A 75 6.98 2.64 9.93
N LEU A 76 6.00 2.90 10.80
CA LEU A 76 5.35 1.85 11.60
C LEU A 76 4.41 1.02 10.72
N THR A 77 3.59 1.71 9.92
CA THR A 77 2.72 1.06 8.94
C THR A 77 3.54 0.32 7.88
N ALA A 78 4.65 0.93 7.41
CA ALA A 78 5.54 0.27 6.46
C ALA A 78 6.14 -1.03 7.01
N SER A 79 6.64 -1.01 8.26
CA SER A 79 7.17 -2.22 8.92
C SER A 79 6.10 -3.32 9.01
N LEU A 80 4.88 -2.98 9.43
CA LEU A 80 3.79 -3.93 9.53
C LEU A 80 3.42 -4.53 8.17
N PHE A 81 3.25 -3.69 7.13
CA PHE A 81 2.90 -4.17 5.79
C PHE A 81 4.03 -5.01 5.17
N ASP A 82 5.29 -4.67 5.46
CA ASP A 82 6.46 -5.45 5.06
C ASP A 82 6.46 -6.84 5.71
N GLU A 83 6.22 -6.92 7.02
CA GLU A 83 6.11 -8.17 7.79
C GLU A 83 4.95 -9.05 7.32
N LEU A 84 3.84 -8.44 6.92
CA LEU A 84 2.68 -9.12 6.35
C LEU A 84 2.87 -9.53 4.88
N GLY A 85 4.03 -9.20 4.28
CA GLY A 85 4.40 -9.67 2.97
C GLY A 85 3.82 -8.88 1.81
N ILE A 86 3.34 -7.64 2.00
CA ILE A 86 2.90 -6.75 0.91
C ILE A 86 4.11 -6.43 0.00
N PRO A 87 4.10 -6.80 -1.29
CA PRO A 87 5.28 -6.70 -2.14
C PRO A 87 5.62 -5.28 -2.58
N VAL A 88 4.63 -4.39 -2.70
CA VAL A 88 4.82 -3.01 -3.16
C VAL A 88 4.12 -2.04 -2.23
N LEU A 89 4.88 -1.03 -1.76
CA LEU A 89 4.37 0.09 -0.99
C LEU A 89 4.46 1.37 -1.80
N LEU A 90 3.32 2.05 -1.97
CA LEU A 90 3.23 3.32 -2.69
C LEU A 90 3.22 4.50 -1.73
N VAL A 91 4.24 5.34 -1.80
CA VAL A 91 4.22 6.68 -1.21
C VAL A 91 3.57 7.61 -2.23
N GLY A 92 2.24 7.57 -2.24
CA GLY A 92 1.43 8.27 -3.24
C GLY A 92 1.07 9.69 -2.84
N ASP A 93 0.82 10.55 -3.84
CA ASP A 93 0.36 11.93 -3.64
C ASP A 93 -1.03 12.02 -2.99
N SER A 94 -1.80 10.93 -2.96
CA SER A 94 -2.96 10.70 -2.08
C SER A 94 -2.72 11.12 -0.62
N ALA A 95 -1.47 11.10 -0.14
CA ALA A 95 -1.07 11.66 1.16
C ALA A 95 -1.55 13.10 1.37
N ALA A 96 -1.64 13.90 0.30
CA ALA A 96 -2.20 15.25 0.34
C ALA A 96 -3.53 15.30 1.08
N MET A 97 -4.42 14.35 0.75
CA MET A 97 -5.77 14.30 1.30
C MET A 97 -5.80 13.52 2.62
N VAL A 98 -5.21 12.31 2.64
CA VAL A 98 -5.38 11.40 3.79
C VAL A 98 -4.38 11.62 4.93
N MET A 99 -3.30 12.38 4.69
CA MET A 99 -2.31 12.73 5.71
C MET A 99 -2.30 14.22 6.02
N LEU A 100 -2.35 15.07 4.99
CA LEU A 100 -2.20 16.53 5.14
C LEU A 100 -3.53 17.29 5.16
N GLY A 101 -4.64 16.64 4.79
CA GLY A 101 -5.97 17.24 4.84
C GLY A 101 -6.26 18.24 3.72
N TYR A 102 -5.52 18.23 2.63
CA TYR A 102 -5.85 18.98 1.42
C TYR A 102 -7.11 18.43 0.75
N ASP A 103 -7.81 19.29 0.00
CA ASP A 103 -9.02 18.90 -0.73
C ASP A 103 -8.72 18.04 -1.97
N THR A 104 -7.52 18.16 -2.53
CA THR A 104 -7.07 17.44 -3.73
C THR A 104 -5.59 17.07 -3.59
N THR A 105 -5.05 16.25 -4.51
CA THR A 105 -3.61 15.92 -4.54
C THR A 105 -2.73 17.01 -5.14
N VAL A 106 -3.31 17.99 -5.84
CA VAL A 106 -2.58 19.05 -6.55
C VAL A 106 -1.62 19.87 -5.66
N PRO A 107 -1.97 20.23 -4.40
CA PRO A 107 -1.12 21.11 -3.59
C PRO A 107 0.15 20.46 -3.05
N ILE A 108 0.23 19.12 -2.98
CA ILE A 108 1.35 18.46 -2.31
C ILE A 108 2.65 18.65 -3.10
N THR A 109 3.69 19.02 -2.39
CA THR A 109 5.01 19.31 -2.96
C THR A 109 5.91 18.06 -2.96
N VAL A 110 7.01 18.13 -3.73
CA VAL A 110 8.09 17.14 -3.69
C VAL A 110 8.66 17.01 -2.27
N ASP A 111 8.87 18.12 -1.58
CA ASP A 111 9.47 18.14 -0.24
C ASP A 111 8.58 17.48 0.81
N GLU A 112 7.27 17.71 0.76
CA GLU A 112 6.31 17.07 1.66
C GLU A 112 6.28 15.55 1.45
N LEU A 113 6.21 15.09 0.18
CA LEU A 113 6.29 13.66 -0.12
C LEU A 113 7.65 13.07 0.28
N LEU A 114 8.74 13.82 0.15
CA LEU A 114 10.09 13.35 0.45
C LEU A 114 10.24 12.92 1.92
N VAL A 115 9.56 13.59 2.85
CA VAL A 115 9.54 13.21 4.26
C VAL A 115 8.89 11.84 4.44
N LEU A 116 7.77 11.59 3.75
CA LEU A 116 7.03 10.33 3.81
C LEU A 116 7.83 9.20 3.16
N VAL A 117 8.49 9.46 2.01
CA VAL A 117 9.38 8.49 1.35
C VAL A 117 10.48 8.03 2.29
N LYS A 118 11.16 8.98 2.97
CA LYS A 118 12.20 8.64 3.95
C LYS A 118 11.66 7.81 5.12
N ALA A 119 10.44 8.10 5.59
CA ALA A 119 9.83 7.34 6.67
C ALA A 119 9.53 5.89 6.24
N VAL A 120 8.88 5.72 5.09
CA VAL A 120 8.52 4.40 4.55
C VAL A 120 9.76 3.58 4.20
N ALA A 121 10.77 4.19 3.59
CA ALA A 121 12.02 3.50 3.24
C ALA A 121 12.77 2.95 4.47
N ARG A 122 12.63 3.58 5.64
CA ARG A 122 13.20 3.07 6.90
C ARG A 122 12.40 1.90 7.49
N GLY A 123 11.08 1.86 7.27
CA GLY A 123 10.22 0.77 7.74
C GLY A 123 10.20 -0.45 6.81
N ALA A 124 10.38 -0.24 5.49
CA ALA A 124 10.31 -1.30 4.49
C ALA A 124 11.67 -1.99 4.29
N LYS A 125 11.78 -3.26 4.68
CA LYS A 125 12.99 -4.06 4.49
C LYS A 125 12.97 -4.80 3.16
N ARG A 126 11.82 -5.37 2.80
CA ARG A 126 11.65 -6.24 1.63
C ARG A 126 10.77 -5.62 0.54
N ALA A 127 9.74 -4.86 0.85
CA ALA A 127 8.82 -4.32 -0.16
C ALA A 127 9.53 -3.34 -1.12
N LEU A 128 9.10 -3.34 -2.39
CA LEU A 128 9.48 -2.32 -3.35
C LEU A 128 8.76 -1.03 -2.99
N VAL A 129 9.52 0.01 -2.64
CA VAL A 129 8.97 1.34 -2.34
C VAL A 129 8.88 2.13 -3.64
N VAL A 130 7.66 2.49 -4.05
CA VAL A 130 7.38 3.35 -5.21
C VAL A 130 6.98 4.72 -4.68
N ALA A 131 7.56 5.80 -5.21
CA ALA A 131 7.20 7.17 -4.83
C ALA A 131 6.51 7.89 -5.99
N ASP A 132 5.43 8.62 -5.72
CA ASP A 132 4.84 9.50 -6.73
C ASP A 132 5.73 10.70 -7.04
N LEU A 133 5.74 11.08 -8.32
CA LEU A 133 6.11 12.42 -8.74
C LEU A 133 4.83 13.29 -8.66
N PRO A 134 4.75 14.27 -7.72
CA PRO A 134 3.55 15.07 -7.54
C PRO A 134 3.31 16.02 -8.72
N PHE A 135 2.11 16.62 -8.77
CA PHE A 135 1.76 17.59 -9.79
C PHE A 135 2.79 18.73 -9.89
N GLY A 136 3.15 19.09 -11.12
CA GLY A 136 4.14 20.14 -11.42
C GLY A 136 5.60 19.69 -11.32
N SER A 137 5.90 18.49 -10.80
CA SER A 137 7.28 18.02 -10.61
C SER A 137 7.91 17.35 -11.85
N TYR A 138 7.11 16.98 -12.85
CA TYR A 138 7.61 16.28 -14.04
C TYR A 138 7.00 16.77 -15.35
N GLN A 139 5.86 17.48 -15.28
CA GLN A 139 5.13 17.97 -16.44
C GLN A 139 5.84 19.15 -17.13
N SER A 140 6.59 19.95 -16.37
CA SER A 140 7.27 21.16 -16.86
C SER A 140 8.40 20.85 -17.83
N SER A 141 9.24 19.86 -17.53
CA SER A 141 10.37 19.47 -18.37
C SER A 141 10.90 18.07 -18.04
N VAL A 142 11.64 17.47 -18.99
CA VAL A 142 12.40 16.23 -18.77
C VAL A 142 13.46 16.42 -17.67
N SER A 143 14.09 17.59 -17.61
CA SER A 143 15.12 17.91 -16.60
C SER A 143 14.54 17.90 -15.18
N ASP A 144 13.35 18.48 -15.01
CA ASP A 144 12.67 18.50 -13.71
C ASP A 144 12.25 17.09 -13.30
N ALA A 145 11.72 16.29 -14.24
CA ALA A 145 11.38 14.90 -14.00
C ALA A 145 12.59 14.10 -13.47
N ILE A 146 13.75 14.21 -14.14
CA ILE A 146 15.00 13.54 -13.71
C ILE A 146 15.44 14.02 -12.34
N THR A 147 15.42 15.34 -12.08
CA THR A 147 15.87 15.93 -10.83
C THR A 147 15.01 15.48 -9.65
N ASN A 148 13.69 15.56 -9.80
CA ASN A 148 12.73 15.18 -8.76
C ASN A 148 12.73 13.67 -8.54
N ALA A 149 12.76 12.86 -9.59
CA ALA A 149 12.85 11.41 -9.46
C ALA A 149 14.16 10.98 -8.78
N SER A 150 15.30 11.56 -9.17
CA SER A 150 16.59 11.29 -8.51
C SER A 150 16.56 11.63 -7.02
N THR A 151 15.84 12.69 -6.65
CA THR A 151 15.63 13.10 -5.26
C THR A 151 14.81 12.06 -4.49
N MET A 152 13.72 11.55 -5.08
CA MET A 152 12.93 10.46 -4.49
C MET A 152 13.73 9.17 -4.32
N MET A 153 14.54 8.79 -5.33
CA MET A 153 15.41 7.62 -5.26
C MET A 153 16.45 7.75 -4.13
N LYS A 154 17.08 8.92 -3.98
CA LYS A 154 18.03 9.21 -2.89
C LYS A 154 17.36 9.20 -1.50
N ALA A 155 16.06 9.43 -1.42
CA ALA A 155 15.30 9.30 -0.17
C ALA A 155 14.92 7.85 0.19
N GLY A 156 15.20 6.89 -0.69
CA GLY A 156 14.99 5.46 -0.44
C GLY A 156 13.86 4.83 -1.25
N ALA A 157 13.23 5.57 -2.18
CA ALA A 157 12.39 4.95 -3.20
C ALA A 157 13.24 4.05 -4.11
N SER A 158 12.63 2.97 -4.58
CA SER A 158 13.23 2.03 -5.55
C SER A 158 12.68 2.20 -6.96
N ALA A 159 11.61 2.97 -7.11
CA ALA A 159 10.98 3.34 -8.37
C ALA A 159 10.13 4.61 -8.18
N VAL A 160 9.76 5.25 -9.29
CA VAL A 160 8.82 6.38 -9.28
C VAL A 160 7.55 6.07 -10.06
N LYS A 161 6.44 6.70 -9.67
CA LYS A 161 5.17 6.70 -10.42
C LYS A 161 4.87 8.11 -10.94
N LEU A 162 4.36 8.20 -12.17
CA LEU A 162 3.91 9.47 -12.75
C LEU A 162 2.64 9.28 -13.57
N GLU A 163 1.85 10.35 -13.70
CA GLU A 163 0.55 10.30 -14.36
C GLU A 163 0.56 10.86 -15.79
N GLY A 164 -0.01 10.09 -16.72
CA GLY A 164 -0.21 10.49 -18.11
C GLY A 164 0.24 9.43 -19.11
N GLY A 165 -0.34 9.51 -20.31
CA GLY A 165 0.02 8.70 -21.47
C GLY A 165 0.99 9.41 -22.40
N ALA A 166 0.62 9.60 -23.66
CA ALA A 166 1.47 10.16 -24.73
C ALA A 166 2.25 11.43 -24.33
N ARG A 167 1.63 12.33 -23.55
CA ARG A 167 2.20 13.62 -23.14
C ARG A 167 3.45 13.53 -22.24
N VAL A 168 3.69 12.39 -21.58
CA VAL A 168 4.80 12.22 -20.62
C VAL A 168 5.83 11.19 -21.09
N LEU A 169 5.70 10.67 -22.31
CA LEU A 169 6.64 9.72 -22.87
C LEU A 169 8.10 10.23 -22.91
N PRO A 170 8.39 11.51 -23.21
CA PRO A 170 9.76 12.01 -23.14
C PRO A 170 10.37 11.86 -21.74
N GLN A 171 9.60 12.15 -20.69
CA GLN A 171 10.00 12.01 -19.29
C GLN A 171 10.23 10.54 -18.94
N VAL A 172 9.29 9.66 -19.28
CA VAL A 172 9.41 8.21 -19.01
C VAL A 172 10.67 7.65 -19.64
N LYS A 173 10.91 7.92 -20.93
CA LYS A 173 12.10 7.46 -21.66
C LYS A 173 13.39 7.93 -20.98
N ALA A 174 13.46 9.22 -20.65
CA ALA A 174 14.66 9.80 -20.04
C ALA A 174 14.94 9.25 -18.63
N LEU A 175 13.89 9.05 -17.81
CA LEU A 175 14.00 8.44 -16.49
C LEU A 175 14.52 7.00 -16.58
N VAL A 176 13.92 6.19 -17.46
CA VAL A 176 14.32 4.79 -17.67
C VAL A 176 15.77 4.70 -18.18
N GLN A 177 16.15 5.55 -19.15
CA GLN A 177 17.53 5.62 -19.65
C GLN A 177 18.54 6.07 -18.58
N SER A 178 18.07 6.81 -17.57
CA SER A 178 18.87 7.22 -16.41
C SER A 178 18.93 6.15 -15.31
N GLY A 179 18.35 4.96 -15.54
CA GLY A 179 18.34 3.85 -14.58
C GLY A 179 17.26 3.97 -13.50
N ILE A 180 16.28 4.87 -13.65
CA ILE A 180 15.17 5.04 -12.71
C ILE A 180 13.97 4.22 -13.21
N PRO A 181 13.51 3.18 -12.48
CA PRO A 181 12.31 2.44 -12.87
C PRO A 181 11.06 3.30 -12.76
N VAL A 182 10.23 3.29 -13.81
CA VAL A 182 9.00 4.10 -13.88
C VAL A 182 7.76 3.20 -13.92
N MET A 183 6.83 3.47 -13.01
CA MET A 183 5.46 2.99 -13.06
C MET A 183 4.58 4.06 -13.72
N GLY A 184 3.89 3.72 -14.79
CA GLY A 184 2.92 4.62 -15.42
C GLY A 184 1.61 4.66 -14.65
N HIS A 185 0.83 5.73 -14.80
CA HIS A 185 -0.53 5.83 -14.30
C HIS A 185 -1.46 6.40 -15.38
N LEU A 186 -2.46 5.61 -15.76
CA LEU A 186 -3.49 5.93 -16.75
C LEU A 186 -4.90 5.76 -16.17
N GLY A 187 -5.89 6.22 -16.94
CA GLY A 187 -7.28 6.28 -16.50
C GLY A 187 -7.54 7.60 -15.80
N LEU A 188 -8.24 7.57 -14.68
CA LEU A 188 -8.45 8.73 -13.85
C LEU A 188 -7.14 9.10 -13.17
N THR A 189 -6.51 10.19 -13.62
CA THR A 189 -5.27 10.74 -13.05
C THR A 189 -5.61 11.92 -12.13
N PRO A 190 -5.63 11.77 -10.80
CA PRO A 190 -6.08 12.82 -9.87
C PRO A 190 -5.35 14.15 -9.99
N GLN A 191 -4.10 14.17 -10.45
CA GLN A 191 -3.37 15.42 -10.69
C GLN A 191 -4.00 16.28 -11.79
N SER A 192 -4.84 15.68 -12.64
CA SER A 192 -5.58 16.36 -13.71
C SER A 192 -7.04 16.65 -13.34
N ILE A 193 -7.40 16.61 -12.05
CA ILE A 193 -8.79 16.75 -11.57
C ILE A 193 -9.52 17.99 -12.11
N ASN A 194 -8.80 19.11 -12.24
CA ASN A 194 -9.33 20.37 -12.76
C ASN A 194 -9.64 20.30 -14.26
N ALA A 195 -8.86 19.55 -15.04
CA ALA A 195 -9.10 19.33 -16.47
C ALA A 195 -10.22 18.30 -16.70
N LEU A 196 -10.31 17.27 -15.83
CA LEU A 196 -11.32 16.21 -15.92
C LEU A 196 -12.69 16.65 -15.37
N GLY A 197 -12.73 17.73 -14.61
CA GLY A 197 -13.95 18.25 -13.98
C GLY A 197 -14.52 17.27 -12.95
N GLY A 198 -13.65 16.66 -12.14
CA GLY A 198 -14.01 15.73 -11.07
C GLY A 198 -13.60 14.27 -11.30
N TYR A 199 -13.86 13.42 -10.29
CA TYR A 199 -13.51 12.00 -10.28
C TYR A 199 -14.52 11.19 -11.11
N LYS A 200 -14.26 11.07 -12.41
CA LYS A 200 -15.15 10.39 -13.38
C LYS A 200 -14.46 9.15 -13.98
N VAL A 201 -15.28 8.17 -14.34
CA VAL A 201 -14.84 6.97 -15.07
C VAL A 201 -14.24 7.37 -16.42
N GLN A 202 -13.04 6.87 -16.72
CA GLN A 202 -12.31 7.11 -17.97
C GLN A 202 -12.45 5.92 -18.94
N GLY A 203 -12.07 6.09 -20.21
CA GLY A 203 -12.08 4.99 -21.18
C GLY A 203 -13.48 4.58 -21.65
N LYS A 204 -14.40 5.55 -21.80
CA LYS A 204 -15.72 5.35 -22.43
C LYS A 204 -15.72 5.89 -23.85
N GLY A 205 -16.40 5.18 -24.77
CA GLY A 205 -16.47 5.57 -26.18
C GLY A 205 -15.08 5.69 -26.80
N ASP A 206 -14.85 6.75 -27.57
CA ASP A 206 -13.60 6.97 -28.32
C ASP A 206 -12.35 7.06 -27.44
N SER A 207 -12.50 7.41 -26.15
CA SER A 207 -11.37 7.47 -25.19
C SER A 207 -10.81 6.09 -24.80
N ALA A 208 -11.52 4.99 -25.11
CA ALA A 208 -11.03 3.64 -24.84
C ALA A 208 -9.80 3.29 -25.70
N HIS A 209 -9.83 3.66 -26.99
CA HIS A 209 -8.72 3.42 -27.91
C HIS A 209 -7.46 4.17 -27.48
N GLN A 210 -7.62 5.44 -27.09
CA GLN A 210 -6.51 6.26 -26.60
C GLN A 210 -5.84 5.65 -25.37
N LEU A 211 -6.62 5.04 -24.47
CA LEU A 211 -6.09 4.41 -23.26
C LEU A 211 -5.22 3.18 -23.57
N ILE A 212 -5.62 2.39 -24.57
CA ILE A 212 -4.85 1.24 -25.07
C ILE A 212 -3.54 1.74 -25.71
N GLU A 213 -3.63 2.73 -26.59
CA GLU A 213 -2.45 3.34 -27.22
C GLU A 213 -1.47 3.90 -26.19
N ASP A 214 -1.99 4.62 -25.19
CA ASP A 214 -1.18 5.18 -24.11
C ASP A 214 -0.48 4.09 -23.29
N ALA A 215 -1.17 2.97 -23.01
CA ALA A 215 -0.59 1.84 -22.30
C ALA A 215 0.56 1.20 -23.09
N ILE A 216 0.33 0.95 -24.39
CA ILE A 216 1.35 0.42 -25.31
C ILE A 216 2.53 1.39 -25.42
N ALA A 217 2.27 2.70 -25.48
CA ALA A 217 3.29 3.71 -25.61
C ALA A 217 4.15 3.85 -24.33
N LEU A 218 3.53 3.76 -23.14
CA LEU A 218 4.25 3.73 -21.86
C LEU A 218 5.12 2.48 -21.74
N GLU A 219 4.59 1.31 -22.09
CA GLU A 219 5.35 0.06 -22.15
C GLU A 219 6.54 0.21 -23.10
N SER A 220 6.31 0.72 -24.31
CA SER A 220 7.36 0.95 -25.32
C SER A 220 8.40 1.99 -24.89
N ALA A 221 8.03 2.93 -24.01
CA ALA A 221 8.93 3.90 -23.41
C ALA A 221 9.78 3.31 -22.27
N GLY A 222 9.48 2.09 -21.82
CA GLY A 222 10.23 1.36 -20.80
C GLY A 222 9.62 1.40 -19.40
N ALA A 223 8.35 1.81 -19.25
CA ALA A 223 7.65 1.66 -17.98
C ALA A 223 7.65 0.18 -17.55
N PHE A 224 7.93 -0.12 -16.28
CA PHE A 224 7.97 -1.50 -15.80
C PHE A 224 6.60 -2.02 -15.36
N ALA A 225 5.63 -1.14 -15.14
CA ALA A 225 4.25 -1.45 -14.75
C ALA A 225 3.35 -0.24 -15.00
N ILE A 226 2.02 -0.45 -15.05
CA ILE A 226 1.02 0.62 -15.24
C ILE A 226 -0.12 0.46 -14.24
N VAL A 227 -0.48 1.54 -13.55
CA VAL A 227 -1.72 1.64 -12.79
C VAL A 227 -2.85 2.06 -13.73
N LEU A 228 -4.00 1.38 -13.66
CA LEU A 228 -5.26 1.77 -14.27
C LEU A 228 -6.27 2.15 -13.18
N GLU A 229 -6.65 3.43 -13.13
CA GLU A 229 -7.57 3.96 -12.14
C GLU A 229 -8.95 4.29 -12.73
N VAL A 230 -10.01 3.74 -12.14
CA VAL A 230 -11.42 3.99 -12.50
C VAL A 230 -11.68 3.87 -14.01
N VAL A 231 -11.43 2.67 -14.53
CA VAL A 231 -11.59 2.27 -15.94
C VAL A 231 -12.60 1.11 -16.03
N PRO A 232 -13.42 0.99 -17.10
CA PRO A 232 -14.26 -0.18 -17.32
C PRO A 232 -13.49 -1.50 -17.25
N ALA A 233 -14.05 -2.50 -16.56
CA ALA A 233 -13.37 -3.77 -16.31
C ALA A 233 -12.97 -4.51 -17.61
N GLU A 234 -13.83 -4.50 -18.63
CA GLU A 234 -13.51 -5.14 -19.92
C GLU A 234 -12.35 -4.44 -20.63
N LEU A 235 -12.25 -3.11 -20.54
CA LEU A 235 -11.13 -2.37 -21.12
C LEU A 235 -9.82 -2.63 -20.36
N ALA A 236 -9.88 -2.67 -19.02
CA ALA A 236 -8.72 -3.00 -18.19
C ALA A 236 -8.22 -4.44 -18.45
N LYS A 237 -9.15 -5.39 -18.65
CA LYS A 237 -8.85 -6.76 -19.06
C LYS A 237 -8.16 -6.79 -20.42
N GLU A 238 -8.70 -6.08 -21.41
CA GLU A 238 -8.11 -5.99 -22.75
C GLU A 238 -6.67 -5.45 -22.69
N ILE A 239 -6.44 -4.34 -21.96
CA ILE A 239 -5.11 -3.78 -21.74
C ILE A 239 -4.18 -4.79 -21.05
N THR A 240 -4.68 -5.48 -20.01
CA THR A 240 -3.89 -6.47 -19.26
C THR A 240 -3.44 -7.65 -20.12
N GLN A 241 -4.29 -8.10 -21.05
CA GLN A 241 -4.00 -9.19 -21.97
C GLN A 241 -2.97 -8.81 -23.05
N GLN A 242 -2.96 -7.54 -23.47
CA GLN A 242 -2.03 -7.05 -24.49
C GLN A 242 -0.65 -6.68 -23.90
N ALA A 243 -0.63 -6.08 -22.70
CA ALA A 243 0.60 -5.61 -22.06
C ALA A 243 1.52 -6.76 -21.64
N LYS A 244 2.84 -6.60 -21.78
CA LYS A 244 3.84 -7.55 -21.26
C LYS A 244 4.36 -7.17 -19.88
N ILE A 245 3.98 -5.99 -19.39
CA ILE A 245 4.29 -5.47 -18.06
C ILE A 245 3.07 -5.56 -17.12
N PRO A 246 3.27 -5.67 -15.79
CA PRO A 246 2.18 -5.69 -14.81
C PRO A 246 1.21 -4.51 -14.94
N ILE A 247 -0.08 -4.83 -14.96
CA ILE A 247 -1.19 -3.88 -14.85
C ILE A 247 -1.78 -3.96 -13.44
N ILE A 248 -1.80 -2.82 -12.74
CA ILE A 248 -2.34 -2.69 -11.39
C ILE A 248 -3.65 -1.92 -11.45
N GLY A 249 -4.74 -2.52 -10.97
CA GLY A 249 -6.05 -1.89 -10.93
C GLY A 249 -6.35 -1.16 -9.63
N ILE A 250 -7.07 -0.05 -9.73
CA ILE A 250 -7.85 0.54 -8.64
C ILE A 250 -9.18 1.00 -9.22
N GLY A 251 -10.24 0.23 -8.93
CA GLY A 251 -11.52 0.41 -9.60
C GLY A 251 -11.51 0.03 -11.09
N ALA A 252 -10.67 -0.94 -11.47
CA ALA A 252 -10.50 -1.41 -12.85
C ALA A 252 -10.91 -2.88 -13.06
N GLY A 253 -11.68 -3.47 -12.13
CA GLY A 253 -12.07 -4.89 -12.19
C GLY A 253 -10.99 -5.85 -11.70
N VAL A 254 -11.26 -7.16 -11.78
CA VAL A 254 -10.40 -8.22 -11.23
C VAL A 254 -9.42 -8.82 -12.24
N ASP A 255 -9.67 -8.63 -13.53
CA ASP A 255 -8.89 -9.22 -14.63
C ASP A 255 -7.59 -8.44 -14.94
N VAL A 256 -6.98 -7.86 -13.89
CA VAL A 256 -5.67 -7.17 -13.89
C VAL A 256 -4.65 -7.99 -13.10
N ASP A 257 -3.35 -7.69 -13.23
CA ASP A 257 -2.29 -8.47 -12.57
C ASP A 257 -2.18 -8.19 -11.06
N ALA A 258 -2.59 -7.01 -10.61
CA ALA A 258 -2.51 -6.60 -9.21
C ALA A 258 -3.59 -5.58 -8.82
N GLN A 259 -3.76 -5.33 -7.53
CA GLN A 259 -4.71 -4.34 -7.00
C GLN A 259 -4.01 -3.37 -6.06
N VAL A 260 -4.33 -2.08 -6.17
CA VAL A 260 -3.87 -1.04 -5.24
C VAL A 260 -5.05 -0.37 -4.54
N LEU A 261 -4.89 -0.08 -3.24
CA LEU A 261 -5.82 0.76 -2.48
C LEU A 261 -5.05 1.73 -1.58
N VAL A 262 -5.66 2.87 -1.32
CA VAL A 262 -5.24 3.77 -0.23
C VAL A 262 -5.49 3.05 1.09
N TRP A 263 -4.46 2.87 1.91
CA TRP A 263 -4.58 1.97 3.06
C TRP A 263 -5.56 2.48 4.12
N GLN A 264 -5.69 3.80 4.31
CA GLN A 264 -6.64 4.42 5.24
C GLN A 264 -8.08 4.17 4.80
N ASP A 265 -8.34 4.22 3.49
CA ASP A 265 -9.63 3.88 2.91
C ASP A 265 -9.95 2.40 3.15
N LEU A 266 -9.00 1.52 2.82
CA LEU A 266 -9.08 0.08 3.06
C LEU A 266 -9.41 -0.23 4.53
N ALA A 267 -8.76 0.46 5.47
CA ALA A 267 -8.92 0.24 6.89
C ALA A 267 -10.13 0.95 7.52
N GLY A 268 -10.91 1.70 6.73
CA GLY A 268 -12.08 2.43 7.20
C GLY A 268 -11.75 3.57 8.15
N LEU A 269 -10.62 4.25 7.94
CA LEU A 269 -10.22 5.44 8.69
C LEU A 269 -10.83 6.72 8.08
N THR A 270 -11.03 6.74 6.76
CA THR A 270 -11.64 7.86 6.04
C THR A 270 -13.17 7.91 6.20
N LYS A 271 -13.75 9.10 5.99
CA LYS A 271 -15.20 9.32 6.12
C LYS A 271 -15.94 8.91 4.84
N ASP A 272 -17.24 8.69 4.96
CA ASP A 272 -18.14 8.60 3.81
C ASP A 272 -18.39 9.98 3.17
N PRO A 273 -18.75 10.04 1.87
CA PRO A 273 -18.96 8.90 0.96
C PRO A 273 -17.65 8.31 0.44
N ALA A 274 -17.55 6.98 0.47
CA ALA A 274 -16.45 6.25 -0.15
C ALA A 274 -16.62 6.10 -1.68
N PRO A 275 -15.52 6.00 -2.45
CA PRO A 275 -15.58 5.60 -3.86
C PRO A 275 -16.27 4.24 -4.03
N ARG A 276 -17.05 4.07 -5.12
CA ARG A 276 -17.81 2.84 -5.38
C ARG A 276 -16.95 1.56 -5.40
N PHE A 277 -15.70 1.67 -5.83
CA PHE A 277 -14.80 0.51 -5.92
C PHE A 277 -14.22 0.08 -4.57
N LEU A 278 -14.35 0.91 -3.52
CA LEU A 278 -13.72 0.64 -2.24
C LEU A 278 -14.49 -0.43 -1.46
N LYS A 279 -13.77 -1.48 -1.06
CA LYS A 279 -14.19 -2.39 0.01
C LYS A 279 -13.39 -2.06 1.28
N ARG A 280 -14.08 -1.74 2.38
CA ARG A 280 -13.47 -1.62 3.71
C ARG A 280 -13.25 -3.00 4.31
N TYR A 281 -12.08 -3.20 4.90
CA TYR A 281 -11.67 -4.43 5.59
C TYR A 281 -11.61 -4.25 7.12
N ALA A 282 -11.73 -3.01 7.61
CA ALA A 282 -11.83 -2.68 9.02
C ALA A 282 -12.69 -1.42 9.24
N SER A 283 -12.99 -1.11 10.50
CA SER A 283 -13.61 0.15 10.93
C SER A 283 -12.70 0.85 11.94
N LEU A 284 -11.50 1.22 11.49
CA LEU A 284 -10.50 1.82 12.37
C LEU A 284 -10.96 3.17 12.93
N ARG A 285 -11.75 3.94 12.17
CA ARG A 285 -12.28 5.21 12.66
C ARG A 285 -13.17 5.04 13.89
N THR A 286 -14.08 4.06 13.88
CA THR A 286 -14.93 3.75 15.04
C THR A 286 -14.07 3.25 16.20
N SER A 287 -13.17 2.30 15.94
CA SER A 287 -12.31 1.72 16.97
C SER A 287 -11.44 2.78 17.67
N LEU A 288 -10.89 3.73 16.89
CA LEU A 288 -10.12 4.84 17.42
C LEU A 288 -10.99 5.82 18.20
N ALA A 289 -12.19 6.14 17.70
CA ALA A 289 -13.12 7.02 18.42
C ALA A 289 -13.52 6.44 19.79
N ASP A 290 -13.80 5.14 19.85
CA ASP A 290 -14.15 4.45 21.09
C ASP A 290 -12.98 4.41 22.07
N ALA A 291 -11.76 4.14 21.59
CA ALA A 291 -10.56 4.14 22.42
C ALA A 291 -10.26 5.53 23.00
N VAL A 292 -10.35 6.58 22.18
CA VAL A 292 -10.13 7.97 22.62
C VAL A 292 -11.20 8.40 23.61
N LYS A 293 -12.47 8.05 23.38
CA LYS A 293 -13.57 8.34 24.30
C LYS A 293 -13.37 7.63 25.64
N THR A 294 -13.02 6.35 25.62
CA THR A 294 -12.76 5.56 26.83
C THR A 294 -11.61 6.15 27.63
N PHE A 295 -10.50 6.50 26.97
CA PHE A 295 -9.38 7.17 27.62
C PHE A 295 -9.78 8.50 28.27
N ALA A 296 -10.55 9.33 27.56
CA ALA A 296 -11.03 10.59 28.08
C ALA A 296 -11.95 10.40 29.31
N ASP A 297 -12.88 9.43 29.24
CA ASP A 297 -13.78 9.09 30.34
C ASP A 297 -13.00 8.58 31.57
N ASP A 298 -11.99 7.75 31.36
CA ASP A 298 -11.12 7.23 32.43
C ASP A 298 -10.30 8.35 33.10
N VAL A 299 -9.83 9.35 32.33
CA VAL A 299 -9.13 10.52 32.87
C VAL A 299 -10.07 11.42 33.67
N ILE A 300 -11.25 11.75 33.12
CA ILE A 300 -12.24 12.63 33.78
C ILE A 300 -12.74 12.00 35.09
N THR A 301 -12.96 10.68 35.08
CA THR A 301 -13.41 9.94 36.27
C THR A 301 -12.29 9.50 37.21
N LYS A 302 -11.02 9.89 36.91
CA LYS A 302 -9.82 9.51 37.66
C LYS A 302 -9.63 7.99 37.83
N LYS A 303 -10.13 7.20 36.88
CA LYS A 303 -9.81 5.76 36.76
C LYS A 303 -8.41 5.54 36.18
N TYR A 304 -7.97 6.47 35.32
CA TYR A 304 -6.60 6.50 34.79
C TYR A 304 -5.82 7.71 35.33
N PRO A 305 -4.52 7.53 35.69
CA PRO A 305 -3.81 6.26 35.75
C PRO A 305 -4.21 5.44 36.98
N GLU A 306 -4.21 4.11 36.83
CA GLU A 306 -4.22 3.19 37.97
C GLU A 306 -2.88 3.26 38.73
N LYS A 307 -2.85 2.80 39.99
CA LYS A 307 -1.60 2.74 40.79
C LYS A 307 -0.48 1.97 40.08
N LYS A 308 -0.79 0.90 39.35
CA LYS A 308 0.20 0.11 38.59
C LYS A 308 0.81 0.87 37.39
N HIS A 309 0.18 1.95 36.96
CA HIS A 309 0.65 2.85 35.90
C HIS A 309 1.27 4.14 36.47
N SER A 310 1.50 4.22 37.78
CA SER A 310 2.04 5.37 38.50
C SER A 310 3.37 5.00 39.18
N TYR A 311 4.29 5.96 39.32
CA TYR A 311 5.62 5.78 39.92
C TYR A 311 5.76 6.52 41.25
#